data_AF-A0A947XQ76-F1
#
_entry.id   AF-A0A947XQ76-F1
#
_cell.length_a   1.000
_cell.length_b   1.000
_cell.length_c   1.000
_cell.angle_alpha   90.00
_cell.angle_beta   90.00
_cell.angle_gamma   90.00
#
_symmetry.space_group_name_H-M   'P 1'
#
loop_
_entity.id
_entity.type
_entity.pdbx_description
1 polymer ?
#
loop_
_entity_poly.entity_id
_entity_poly.type
_entity_poly.pdbx_seq_one_letter_code
_entity_poly.pdbx_strand_id
1 'polypeptide(L)' 'MPKTYNIEPVKQALASAKQILILLPPDPDLDSVAAGLALYLSLQKQQLSASIGCATAMTVGFNRLFAVDKIKPRIGNQNL' A
#
# COMPACT_ATOMS: atom_id res chain seq x y z
N MET A 1 -10.33 4.45 27.38
CA MET A 1 -10.56 5.66 26.54
C MET A 1 -10.00 5.38 25.15
N PRO A 2 -10.77 5.58 24.07
CA PRO A 2 -10.24 5.45 22.72
C PRO A 2 -9.12 6.48 22.52
N LYS A 3 -7.99 6.06 21.94
CA LYS A 3 -6.89 6.97 21.60
C LYS A 3 -7.30 7.77 20.37
N THR A 4 -7.28 9.09 20.46
CA THR A 4 -7.55 9.99 19.34
C THR A 4 -6.24 10.32 18.65
N TYR A 5 -6.09 9.92 17.39
CA TYR A 5 -4.92 10.24 16.57
C TYR A 5 -5.22 11.43 15.68
N ASN A 6 -4.28 12.38 15.57
CA ASN A 6 -4.39 13.47 14.62
C ASN A 6 -4.10 12.95 13.20
N ILE A 7 -5.15 12.78 12.41
CA ILE A 7 -5.07 12.28 11.02
C ILE A 7 -5.16 13.39 9.97
N GLU A 8 -5.35 14.65 10.38
CA GLU A 8 -5.52 15.78 9.45
C GLU A 8 -4.32 15.99 8.51
N PRO A 9 -3.06 15.88 8.97
CA PRO A 9 -1.92 16.01 8.06
C PRO A 9 -1.92 14.97 6.94
N VAL A 10 -2.34 13.73 7.25
CA VAL A 10 -2.39 12.63 6.30
C VAL A 10 -3.50 12.87 5.27
N LYS A 11 -4.67 13.35 5.70
CA LYS A 11 -5.77 13.70 4.78
C LYS A 11 -5.35 14.78 3.78
N GLN A 12 -4.67 15.83 4.26
CA GLN A 12 -4.21 16.93 3.39
C GLN A 12 -3.14 16.46 2.39
N ALA A 13 -2.22 15.59 2.82
CA ALA A 13 -1.24 14.98 1.94
C ALA A 13 -1.91 14.12 0.86
N LEU A 14 -2.91 13.31 1.23
CA LEU A 14 -3.65 12.48 0.27
C LEU A 14 -4.47 13.31 -0.72
N ALA A 15 -5.09 14.41 -0.27
CA ALA A 15 -5.89 15.27 -1.13
C ALA A 15 -5.05 16.02 -2.19
N SER A 16 -3.78 16.28 -1.92
CA SER A 16 -2.87 17.00 -2.82
C SER A 16 -1.97 16.08 -3.65
N ALA A 17 -1.86 14.80 -3.29
CA ALA A 17 -0.99 13.84 -3.96
C ALA A 17 -1.52 13.45 -5.35
N LYS A 18 -0.71 13.66 -6.38
CA LYS A 18 -0.98 13.18 -7.74
C LYS A 18 -0.73 11.67 -7.89
N GLN A 19 0.25 11.16 -7.15
CA GLN A 19 0.65 9.76 -7.17
C GLN A 19 1.05 9.34 -5.75
N ILE A 20 0.57 8.17 -5.35
CA ILE A 20 0.77 7.63 -4.00
C ILE A 20 1.56 6.32 -4.13
N LEU A 21 2.62 6.21 -3.33
CA LEU A 21 3.42 5.00 -3.24
C LEU A 21 3.27 4.39 -1.85
N ILE A 22 2.81 3.15 -1.79
CA ILE A 22 2.67 2.35 -0.56
C ILE A 22 3.84 1.36 -0.54
N LEU A 23 4.65 1.42 0.50
CA LEU A 23 5.78 0.52 0.69
C LEU A 23 5.53 -0.39 1.88
N LEU A 24 5.67 -1.69 1.65
CA LEU A 24 5.66 -2.69 2.70
C LEU A 24 7.09 -2.91 3.22
N PRO A 25 7.26 -3.24 4.51
CA PRO A 25 8.56 -3.62 5.05
C PRO A 25 9.09 -4.89 4.36
N PRO A 26 10.41 -5.14 4.42
CA PRO A 26 10.95 -6.45 4.08
C PRO A 26 10.36 -7.51 5.02
N ASP A 27 10.16 -8.70 4.47
CA ASP A 27 9.57 -9.87 5.14
C ASP A 27 8.26 -9.54 5.89
N PRO A 28 7.26 -8.99 5.17
CA PRO A 28 6.06 -8.49 5.80
C PRO A 28 5.22 -9.62 6.38
N ASP A 29 4.57 -9.35 7.50
CA ASP A 29 3.57 -10.25 8.07
C ASP A 29 2.20 -10.08 7.38
N LEU A 30 1.24 -10.95 7.75
CA LEU A 30 -0.10 -10.93 7.17
C LEU A 30 -0.80 -9.57 7.37
N ASP A 31 -0.61 -8.94 8.53
CA ASP A 31 -1.25 -7.67 8.87
C ASP A 31 -0.69 -6.53 8.02
N SER A 32 0.63 -6.46 7.86
CA SER A 32 1.30 -5.46 7.01
C SER A 32 0.82 -5.55 5.57
N VAL A 33 0.73 -6.78 5.02
CA VAL A 33 0.24 -7.01 3.66
C VAL A 33 -1.24 -6.64 3.56
N ALA A 34 -2.07 -7.07 4.51
CA ALA A 34 -3.50 -6.79 4.52
C ALA A 34 -3.80 -5.28 4.65
N ALA A 35 -3.12 -4.59 5.55
CA ALA A 35 -3.26 -3.15 5.76
C ALA A 35 -2.82 -2.35 4.52
N GLY A 36 -1.68 -2.72 3.93
CA GLY A 36 -1.20 -2.09 2.70
C GLY A 36 -2.16 -2.30 1.52
N LEU A 37 -2.68 -3.52 1.35
CA LEU A 37 -3.68 -3.83 0.32
C LEU A 37 -5.00 -3.10 0.56
N ALA A 38 -5.48 -3.05 1.81
CA ALA A 38 -6.70 -2.32 2.15
C ALA A 38 -6.58 -0.84 1.81
N LEU A 39 -5.44 -0.21 2.11
CA LEU A 39 -5.17 1.17 1.74
C LEU A 39 -5.10 1.34 0.22
N TYR A 40 -4.35 0.48 -0.48
CA TYR A 40 -4.22 0.48 -1.93
C TYR A 40 -5.58 0.42 -2.63
N LEU A 41 -6.41 -0.55 -2.26
CA LEU A 41 -7.74 -0.75 -2.83
C LEU A 41 -8.68 0.42 -2.51
N SER A 42 -8.59 0.99 -1.32
CA SER A 42 -9.38 2.16 -0.93
C SER A 42 -9.03 3.39 -1.76
N LEU A 43 -7.73 3.61 -2.04
CA LEU A 43 -7.27 4.71 -2.89
C LEU A 43 -7.68 4.49 -4.35
N GLN A 44 -7.58 3.25 -4.86
CA GLN A 44 -8.07 2.91 -6.19
C GLN A 44 -9.57 3.15 -6.35
N LYS A 45 -10.37 2.80 -5.34
CA LYS A 45 -11.82 3.05 -5.33
C LYS A 45 -12.14 4.55 -5.40
N GLN A 46 -11.27 5.40 -4.85
CA GLN A 46 -11.34 6.86 -4.97
C GLN A 46 -10.67 7.40 -6.25
N GLN A 47 -10.31 6.53 -7.20
CA GLN A 47 -9.68 6.90 -8.47
C GLN A 47 -8.33 7.62 -8.31
N LEU A 48 -7.68 7.45 -7.15
CA LEU A 48 -6.34 7.98 -6.90
C LEU A 48 -5.28 7.04 -7.48
N SER A 49 -4.23 7.62 -8.06
CA SER A 49 -3.12 6.86 -8.64
C SER A 49 -2.21 6.31 -7.55
N ALA A 50 -2.48 5.08 -7.10
CA ALA A 50 -1.69 4.39 -6.10
C ALA A 50 -0.85 3.26 -6.71
N SER A 51 0.34 3.02 -6.14
CA SER A 51 1.17 1.84 -6.41
C SER A 51 1.62 1.23 -5.09
N ILE A 52 1.70 -0.09 -5.04
CA ILE A 52 2.15 -0.83 -3.85
C ILE A 52 3.37 -1.68 -4.19
N GLY A 53 4.37 -1.67 -3.32
CA GLY A 53 5.61 -2.42 -3.50
C GLY A 53 6.15 -3.03 -2.22
N CYS A 54 6.87 -4.13 -2.38
CA CYS A 54 7.59 -4.82 -1.32
C CYS A 54 8.84 -5.46 -1.92
N ALA A 55 9.99 -5.38 -1.25
CA ALA A 55 11.21 -6.03 -1.74
C ALA A 55 11.14 -7.57 -1.65
N THR A 56 10.44 -8.08 -0.62
CA THR A 56 10.24 -9.52 -0.44
C THR A 56 9.13 -10.02 -1.37
N ALA A 57 9.39 -11.15 -2.03
CA ALA A 57 8.40 -11.78 -2.91
C ALA A 57 7.19 -12.29 -2.11
N MET A 58 5.98 -12.00 -2.61
CA MET A 58 4.76 -12.53 -2.01
C MET A 58 4.70 -14.05 -2.16
N THR A 59 4.45 -14.75 -1.07
CA THR A 59 4.34 -16.21 -1.04
C THR A 59 2.88 -16.66 -1.08
N VAL A 60 2.66 -17.96 -1.29
CA VAL A 60 1.32 -18.58 -1.22
C VAL A 60 0.65 -18.42 0.15
N GLY A 61 1.39 -18.08 1.21
CA GLY A 61 0.83 -17.81 2.53
C GLY A 61 -0.15 -16.63 2.56
N PHE A 62 -0.06 -15.73 1.57
CA PHE A 62 -0.96 -14.59 1.43
C PHE A 62 -2.13 -14.86 0.47
N ASN A 63 -2.33 -16.08 -0.02
CA ASN A 63 -3.35 -16.41 -1.04
C ASN A 63 -4.80 -16.09 -0.62
N ARG A 64 -5.05 -15.92 0.69
CA ARG A 64 -6.35 -15.52 1.24
C ARG A 64 -6.65 -14.03 1.05
N LEU A 65 -5.62 -13.23 0.77
CA LEU A 65 -5.76 -11.80 0.53
C LEU A 65 -6.05 -11.54 -0.94
N PHE A 66 -6.96 -10.61 -1.20
CA PHE A 66 -7.31 -10.20 -2.55
C PHE A 66 -6.27 -9.22 -3.11
N ALA A 67 -5.97 -9.31 -4.41
CA ALA A 67 -5.08 -8.42 -5.14
C ALA A 67 -3.59 -8.43 -4.68
N VAL A 68 -3.12 -9.54 -4.09
CA VAL A 68 -1.70 -9.72 -3.72
C VAL A 68 -0.77 -9.65 -4.94
N ASP A 69 -1.27 -10.01 -6.12
CA ASP A 69 -0.57 -9.90 -7.41
C ASP A 69 -0.25 -8.45 -7.81
N LYS A 70 -0.87 -7.45 -7.17
CA LYS A 70 -0.59 -6.03 -7.42
C LYS A 70 0.67 -5.52 -6.71
N ILE A 71 1.19 -6.25 -5.73
CA ILE A 71 2.39 -5.89 -5.00
C ILE A 71 3.61 -6.11 -5.88
N LYS A 72 4.29 -5.01 -6.24
CA LYS A 72 5.44 -5.07 -7.13
C LYS A 72 6.75 -5.27 -6.36
N PRO A 73 7.64 -6.16 -6.81
CA PRO A 73 8.95 -6.36 -6.19
C PRO A 73 9.88 -5.15 -6.35
N ARG A 74 9.63 -4.33 -7.38
CA ARG A 74 10.41 -3.14 -7.71
C ARG A 74 9.47 -2.03 -8.16
N ILE A 75 9.80 -0.81 -7.78
CA ILE A 75 9.05 0.40 -8.11
C ILE A 75 9.92 1.31 -8.97
N GLY A 76 9.35 1.87 -10.04
CA GLY A 76 10.05 2.75 -10.98
C GLY A 76 10.42 2.05 -12.30
N ASN A 77 10.82 2.86 -13.28
CA ASN A 77 11.32 2.41 -14.58
C ASN A 77 12.85 2.28 -14.51
N GLN A 78 13.42 1.18 -14.99
CA GLN A 78 14.87 0.94 -14.98
C GLN A 78 15.58 1.41 -16.26
N ASN A 79 14.85 2.02 -17.19
CA ASN A 79 15.40 2.53 -18.45
C ASN A 79 15.96 3.96 -18.31
N LEU A 80 16.69 4.25 -17.23
CA LEU A 80 17.47 5.49 -17.10
C LEU A 80 18.83 5.31 -17.76
#